data_AF-A0AAN7HX51-F1
#
_entry.id   AF-A0AAN7HX51-F1
#
_cell.length_a   1.000
_cell.length_b   1.000
_cell.length_c   1.000
_cell.angle_alpha   90.00
_cell.angle_beta   90.00
_cell.angle_gamma   90.00
#
_symmetry.space_group_name_H-M   'P 1'
#
loop_
_entity.id
_entity.type
_entity.pdbx_description
1 polymer ?
#
loop_
_entity_poly.entity_id
_entity_poly.type
_entity_poly.pdbx_seq_one_letter_code
_entity_poly.pdbx_strand_id
1 'polypeptide(L)'
;MKCMPRLNPQIDWIPCDFAAASIVDVMMKTYHLPANTDESIYHIVNPHSIQWYDVLTAMTRSGMNFDIVEPTEWVKELAKDDTNPAFRLMSFYQETFKDSFKMSEWKTEKTCALTPTISQLLVLNTDLFSKYLNYWKSVGFYHPSY
;
A
#
# COMPACT_ATOMS: atom_id res chain seq x y z
N MET A 1 8.84 -6.81 -18.02
CA MET A 1 9.71 -5.83 -17.32
C MET A 1 10.09 -6.33 -15.92
N LYS A 2 11.37 -6.23 -15.49
CA LYS A 2 11.85 -6.70 -14.18
C LYS A 2 12.54 -5.60 -13.36
N CYS A 3 11.91 -4.43 -13.29
CA CYS A 3 12.42 -3.32 -12.49
C CYS A 3 11.28 -2.64 -11.72
N MET A 4 11.64 -1.99 -10.61
CA MET A 4 10.75 -1.20 -9.75
C MET A 4 11.32 0.20 -9.56
N PRO A 5 10.48 1.25 -9.50
CA PRO A 5 10.94 2.61 -9.36
C PRO A 5 11.39 2.88 -7.92
N ARG A 6 12.52 3.57 -7.76
CA ARG A 6 12.96 4.08 -6.46
C ARG A 6 12.18 5.33 -6.12
N LEU A 7 11.24 5.20 -5.20
CA LEU A 7 10.41 6.29 -4.68
C LEU A 7 10.74 6.56 -3.20
N ASN A 8 10.43 7.77 -2.72
CA ASN A 8 10.62 8.18 -1.32
C ASN A 8 9.33 8.43 -0.48
N PRO A 9 8.12 7.95 -0.86
CA PRO A 9 6.94 8.16 -0.02
C PRO A 9 6.95 7.21 1.18
N GLN A 10 6.27 7.64 2.24
CA GLN A 10 5.84 6.76 3.31
C GLN A 10 4.55 6.05 2.92
N ILE A 11 4.49 4.73 3.13
CA ILE A 11 3.39 3.86 2.80
C ILE A 11 2.66 3.45 4.08
N ASP A 12 1.35 3.66 4.14
CA ASP A 12 0.44 3.30 5.23
C ASP A 12 -0.38 2.04 4.90
N TRP A 13 0.32 0.97 4.50
CA TRP A 13 -0.28 -0.27 4.01
C TRP A 13 -1.20 -0.94 5.05
N ILE A 14 -2.49 -1.04 4.76
CA ILE A 14 -3.49 -1.67 5.64
C ILE A 14 -4.06 -2.96 5.02
N PRO A 15 -3.98 -4.11 5.72
CA PRO A 15 -4.73 -5.32 5.35
C PRO A 15 -6.24 -5.11 5.40
N CYS A 16 -6.96 -5.71 4.45
CA CYS A 16 -8.41 -5.48 4.28
C CYS A 16 -9.24 -5.97 5.49
N ASP A 17 -8.82 -7.06 6.14
CA ASP A 17 -9.44 -7.60 7.35
C ASP A 17 -9.36 -6.62 8.52
N PHE A 18 -8.23 -5.94 8.70
CA PHE A 18 -8.08 -4.89 9.72
C PHE A 18 -8.89 -3.64 9.37
N ALA A 19 -8.93 -3.23 8.10
CA ALA A 19 -9.77 -2.12 7.66
C ALA A 19 -11.25 -2.42 7.94
N ALA A 20 -11.73 -3.61 7.56
CA ALA A 20 -13.11 -4.03 7.78
C ALA A 20 -13.46 -4.11 9.27
N ALA A 21 -12.61 -4.72 10.10
CA ALA A 21 -12.81 -4.78 11.54
C ALA A 21 -12.88 -3.38 12.16
N SER A 22 -12.03 -2.45 11.70
CA SER A 22 -12.02 -1.06 12.18
C SER A 22 -13.29 -0.31 11.79
N ILE A 23 -13.80 -0.52 10.57
CA ILE A 23 -15.09 0.05 10.13
C ILE A 23 -16.21 -0.41 11.07
N VAL A 24 -16.29 -1.72 11.34
CA VAL A 24 -17.31 -2.30 12.23
C VAL A 24 -17.19 -1.74 13.64
N ASP A 25 -15.97 -1.67 14.19
CA ASP A 25 -15.74 -1.12 15.52
C ASP A 25 -16.18 0.36 15.61
N VAL A 26 -15.83 1.19 14.63
CA VAL A 26 -16.27 2.58 14.57
C VAL A 26 -17.79 2.64 14.56
N MET A 27 -18.44 1.95 13.63
CA MET A 27 -19.91 1.93 13.52
C MET A 27 -20.58 1.52 14.84
N MET A 28 -20.13 0.43 15.45
CA MET A 28 -20.74 -0.13 16.66
C MET A 28 -20.45 0.69 17.92
N LYS A 29 -19.36 1.47 17.95
CA LYS A 29 -19.02 2.32 19.10
C LYS A 29 -19.57 3.72 18.97
N THR A 30 -19.94 4.17 17.77
CA THR A 30 -20.40 5.55 17.54
C THR A 30 -21.86 5.66 17.13
N TYR A 31 -22.60 4.55 16.94
CA TYR A 31 -23.99 4.59 16.45
C TYR A 31 -24.95 5.45 17.30
N HIS A 32 -24.65 5.63 18.59
CA HIS A 32 -25.46 6.40 19.53
C HIS A 32 -25.06 7.87 19.60
N LEU A 33 -23.94 8.26 18.98
CA LEU A 33 -23.47 9.63 18.96
C LEU A 33 -24.27 10.46 17.94
N PRO A 34 -24.50 11.75 18.21
CA PRO A 34 -25.15 12.63 17.26
C PRO A 34 -24.31 12.75 15.98
N ALA A 35 -24.97 12.87 14.83
CA ALA A 35 -24.30 13.10 13.57
C ALA A 35 -23.70 14.52 13.55
N ASN A 36 -22.39 14.61 13.72
CA ASN A 36 -21.61 15.84 13.62
C ASN A 36 -20.46 15.62 12.65
N THR A 37 -20.42 16.37 11.55
CA THR A 37 -19.44 16.19 10.47
C THR A 37 -17.99 16.33 10.96
N ASP A 38 -17.72 17.24 11.89
CA ASP A 38 -16.35 17.48 12.37
C ASP A 38 -15.92 16.41 13.39
N GLU A 39 -16.89 15.85 14.12
CA GLU A 39 -16.66 14.84 15.16
C GLU A 39 -16.96 13.41 14.68
N SER A 40 -17.32 13.19 13.41
CA SER A 40 -17.68 11.87 12.86
C SER A 40 -16.76 11.37 11.75
N ILE A 41 -15.66 12.07 11.47
CA ILE A 41 -14.64 11.60 10.52
C ILE A 41 -13.63 10.70 11.24
N TYR A 42 -13.36 9.52 10.68
CA TYR A 42 -12.41 8.55 11.20
C TYR A 42 -11.54 8.06 10.03
N HIS A 43 -10.23 8.29 10.09
CA HIS A 43 -9.30 7.77 9.07
C HIS A 43 -8.96 6.31 9.38
N ILE A 44 -9.22 5.43 8.42
CA ILE A 44 -8.94 3.99 8.53
C ILE A 44 -7.78 3.67 7.59
N VAL A 45 -6.58 3.97 8.08
CA VAL A 45 -5.29 3.65 7.45
C VAL A 45 -4.39 3.00 8.49
N ASN A 46 -3.26 2.44 8.06
CA ASN A 46 -2.28 1.92 9.02
C ASN A 46 -1.66 3.09 9.81
N PRO A 47 -1.76 3.13 11.16
CA PRO A 47 -1.17 4.19 11.96
C PRO A 47 0.37 4.18 11.92
N HIS A 48 0.98 3.07 11.48
CA HIS A 48 2.42 2.93 11.33
C HIS A 48 2.77 2.91 9.84
N SER A 49 3.63 3.83 9.41
CA SER A 49 4.09 3.91 8.02
C SER A 49 5.49 3.34 7.83
N ILE A 50 5.81 2.91 6.61
CA ILE A 50 7.14 2.45 6.20
C ILE A 50 7.62 3.16 4.95
N GLN A 51 8.93 3.21 4.75
CA GLN A 51 9.45 3.75 3.49
C GLN A 51 9.16 2.79 2.35
N TRP A 52 8.94 3.34 1.15
CA TRP A 52 8.81 2.52 -0.06
C TRP A 52 10.01 1.56 -0.27
N TYR A 53 11.22 1.99 0.10
CA TYR A 53 12.40 1.13 0.07
C TYR A 53 12.26 -0.14 0.93
N ASP A 54 11.61 -0.03 2.09
CA ASP A 54 11.36 -1.17 2.98
C ASP A 54 10.32 -2.12 2.38
N VAL A 55 9.34 -1.60 1.63
CA VAL A 55 8.40 -2.42 0.84
C VAL A 55 9.17 -3.23 -0.20
N LEU A 56 10.04 -2.58 -1.00
CA LEU A 56 10.86 -3.27 -2.01
C LEU A 56 11.77 -4.34 -1.35
N THR A 57 12.30 -4.05 -0.16
CA THR A 57 13.07 -5.01 0.63
C THR A 57 12.21 -6.20 1.09
N ALA A 58 10.98 -5.97 1.53
CA ALA A 58 10.06 -7.04 1.88
C ALA A 58 9.70 -7.92 0.66
N MET A 59 9.47 -7.31 -0.50
CA MET A 59 9.18 -8.01 -1.75
C MET A 59 10.33 -8.93 -2.18
N THR A 60 11.55 -8.40 -2.20
CA THR A 60 12.76 -9.15 -2.58
C THR A 60 13.04 -10.29 -1.61
N ARG A 61 12.98 -10.04 -0.30
CA ARG A 61 13.14 -11.09 0.73
C ARG A 61 12.07 -12.17 0.68
N SER A 62 10.88 -11.86 0.15
CA SER A 62 9.80 -12.84 -0.05
C SER A 62 9.98 -13.69 -1.32
N GLY A 63 10.99 -13.38 -2.15
CA GLY A 63 11.36 -14.16 -3.33
C GLY A 63 10.99 -13.53 -4.68
N MET A 64 10.67 -12.23 -4.72
CA MET A 64 10.59 -11.49 -5.98
C MET A 64 11.99 -11.05 -6.43
N ASN A 65 12.24 -11.01 -7.74
CA ASN A 65 13.50 -10.55 -8.31
C ASN A 65 13.26 -9.40 -9.30
N PHE A 66 13.88 -8.25 -9.05
CA PHE A 66 13.81 -7.07 -9.90
C PHE A 66 14.94 -6.10 -9.56
N ASP A 67 15.30 -5.26 -10.53
CA ASP A 67 16.22 -4.14 -10.32
C ASP A 67 15.49 -2.91 -9.77
N ILE A 68 16.17 -2.10 -8.96
CA ILE A 68 15.65 -0.81 -8.49
C ILE A 68 16.25 0.28 -9.37
N VAL A 69 15.40 1.04 -10.06
CA VAL A 69 15.82 2.07 -11.04
C VAL A 69 15.20 3.43 -10.71
N GLU A 70 15.70 4.51 -11.33
CA GLU A 70 15.05 5.82 -11.21
C GLU A 70 13.63 5.78 -11.80
N PRO A 71 12.66 6.57 -11.27
CA PRO A 71 11.29 6.57 -11.77
C PRO A 71 11.17 6.90 -13.27
N THR A 72 12.03 7.79 -13.78
CA THR A 72 12.07 8.14 -15.20
C THR A 72 12.55 6.98 -16.08
N GLU A 73 13.46 6.15 -15.57
CA GLU A 73 13.93 4.96 -16.27
C GLU A 73 12.87 3.86 -16.24
N TRP A 74 12.19 3.67 -15.12
CA TRP A 74 11.07 2.75 -15.00
C TRP A 74 9.96 3.05 -16.01
N VAL A 75 9.60 4.34 -16.19
CA VAL A 75 8.61 4.77 -17.18
C VAL A 75 9.06 4.49 -18.61
N LYS A 76 10.34 4.72 -18.92
CA LYS A 76 10.89 4.39 -20.25
C LYS A 76 10.86 2.89 -20.53
N GLU A 77 11.20 2.06 -19.55
CA GLU A 77 11.13 0.60 -19.68
C GLU A 77 9.69 0.13 -19.88
N LEU A 78 8.75 0.67 -19.10
CA LEU A 78 7.34 0.34 -19.26
C LEU A 78 6.82 0.73 -20.65
N ALA A 79 7.27 1.85 -21.22
CA ALA A 79 6.80 2.33 -22.52
C ALA A 79 7.20 1.44 -23.70
N LYS A 80 8.14 0.51 -23.50
CA LYS A 80 8.59 -0.44 -24.52
C LYS A 80 7.73 -1.70 -24.61
N ASP A 81 6.84 -1.93 -23.64
CA ASP A 81 6.08 -3.17 -23.49
C ASP A 81 4.60 -2.87 -23.20
N ASP A 82 3.79 -2.75 -24.26
CA ASP A 82 2.36 -2.49 -24.17
C ASP A 82 1.53 -3.72 -23.75
N THR A 83 2.15 -4.89 -23.69
CA THR A 83 1.56 -6.13 -23.17
C THR A 83 1.53 -6.15 -21.64
N ASN A 84 2.44 -5.39 -21.00
CA ASN A 84 2.43 -5.21 -19.57
C ASN A 84 1.15 -4.44 -19.13
N PRO A 85 0.31 -5.00 -18.25
CA PRO A 85 -0.91 -4.34 -17.79
C PRO A 85 -0.68 -2.93 -17.22
N ALA A 86 0.48 -2.68 -16.61
CA ALA A 86 0.84 -1.36 -16.09
C ALA A 86 0.93 -0.28 -17.19
N PHE A 87 1.15 -0.65 -18.46
CA PHE A 87 1.18 0.28 -19.59
C PHE A 87 -0.13 1.09 -19.71
N ARG A 88 -1.26 0.51 -19.28
CA ARG A 88 -2.56 1.19 -19.30
C ARG A 88 -2.62 2.42 -18.38
N LEU A 89 -1.72 2.51 -17.41
CA LEU A 89 -1.59 3.64 -16.49
C LEU A 89 -0.37 4.51 -16.82
N MET A 90 0.16 4.44 -18.05
CA MET A 90 1.36 5.19 -18.45
C MET A 90 1.25 6.69 -18.17
N SER A 91 0.14 7.33 -18.55
CA SER A 91 -0.07 8.76 -18.31
C SER A 91 -0.05 9.10 -16.82
N PHE A 92 -0.69 8.27 -16.00
CA PHE A 92 -0.69 8.41 -14.54
C PHE A 92 0.75 8.36 -13.98
N TYR A 93 1.56 7.37 -14.38
CA TYR A 93 2.94 7.28 -13.89
C TYR A 93 3.82 8.44 -14.40
N GLN A 94 3.65 8.84 -15.66
CA GLN A 94 4.36 9.98 -16.25
C GLN A 94 4.07 11.29 -15.53
N GLU A 95 2.83 11.51 -15.10
CA GLU A 95 2.44 12.69 -14.31
C GLU A 95 2.94 12.57 -12.86
N THR A 96 2.70 11.42 -12.24
CA THR A 96 3.03 11.17 -10.82
C THR A 96 4.54 11.30 -10.54
N PHE A 97 5.40 10.91 -11.48
CA PHE A 97 6.85 10.93 -11.29
C PHE A 97 7.55 12.22 -11.75
N LYS A 98 6.81 13.21 -12.30
CA LYS A 98 7.36 14.54 -12.61
C LYS A 98 7.58 15.37 -11.35
N ASP A 99 6.65 15.26 -10.41
CA ASP A 99 6.71 15.97 -9.13
C ASP A 99 7.23 15.06 -8.01
N SER A 100 7.57 15.64 -6.87
CA SER A 100 7.88 14.84 -5.69
C SER A 100 6.63 14.07 -5.25
N PHE A 101 6.55 12.78 -5.57
CA PHE A 101 5.46 11.91 -5.13
C PHE A 101 5.42 11.88 -3.59
N LYS A 102 4.38 12.49 -3.02
CA LYS A 102 4.12 12.51 -1.58
C LYS A 102 2.72 11.97 -1.34
N MET A 103 2.61 11.02 -0.43
CA MET A 103 1.32 10.61 0.10
C MET A 103 0.93 11.52 1.26
N SER A 104 -0.37 11.77 1.39
CA SER A 104 -0.93 12.50 2.51
C SER A 104 -0.71 11.73 3.80
N GLU A 105 -0.32 12.44 4.86
CA GLU A 105 -0.23 11.87 6.20
C GLU A 105 -1.59 12.04 6.90
N TRP A 106 -2.17 10.92 7.33
CA TRP A 106 -3.49 10.91 7.96
C TRP A 106 -3.37 10.75 9.47
N LYS A 107 -4.07 11.62 10.20
CA LYS A 107 -4.23 11.53 11.65
C LYS A 107 -5.16 10.37 12.03
N THR A 108 -4.67 9.43 12.83
CA THR A 108 -5.38 8.19 13.19
C THR A 108 -5.74 8.08 14.67
N GLU A 109 -5.44 9.09 15.49
CA GLU A 109 -5.57 9.06 16.96
C GLU A 109 -7.00 8.73 17.38
N LYS A 110 -7.98 9.37 16.71
CA LYS A 110 -9.41 9.16 16.97
C LYS A 110 -9.86 7.73 16.65
N THR A 111 -9.39 7.19 15.52
CA THR A 111 -9.69 5.81 15.11
C THR A 111 -9.01 4.81 16.04
N CYS A 112 -7.74 5.04 16.41
CA CYS A 112 -6.99 4.17 17.32
C CYS A 112 -7.60 4.12 18.73
N ALA A 113 -8.13 5.24 19.22
CA ALA A 113 -8.84 5.30 20.51
C ALA A 113 -10.09 4.41 20.52
N LEU A 114 -10.77 4.27 19.39
CA LEU A 114 -11.97 3.43 19.26
C LEU A 114 -11.68 2.01 18.81
N THR A 115 -10.59 1.75 18.09
CA THR A 115 -10.33 0.48 17.40
C THR A 115 -8.97 -0.10 17.83
N PRO A 116 -8.90 -0.85 18.94
CA PRO A 116 -7.64 -1.45 19.39
C PRO A 116 -6.97 -2.32 18.31
N THR A 117 -7.79 -2.95 17.46
CA THR A 117 -7.35 -3.76 16.31
C THR A 117 -6.43 -2.99 15.36
N ILE A 118 -6.73 -1.74 15.03
CA ILE A 118 -5.89 -0.93 14.13
C ILE A 118 -4.60 -0.46 14.82
N SER A 119 -4.66 -0.19 16.12
CA SER A 119 -3.52 0.31 16.90
C SER A 119 -2.39 -0.70 17.03
N GLN A 120 -2.73 -2.00 17.00
CA GLN A 120 -1.80 -3.13 17.10
C GLN A 120 -1.27 -3.60 15.75
N LEU A 121 -1.71 -2.97 14.65
CA LEU A 121 -1.29 -3.38 13.32
C LEU A 121 0.22 -3.20 13.18
N LEU A 122 0.88 -4.21 12.61
CA LEU A 122 2.27 -4.08 12.21
C LEU A 122 2.37 -3.47 10.82
N VAL A 123 3.48 -2.78 10.58
CA VAL A 123 3.85 -2.38 9.24
C VAL A 123 4.05 -3.59 8.31
N LEU A 124 3.91 -3.37 7.01
CA LEU A 124 4.22 -4.41 6.03
C LEU A 124 5.67 -4.87 6.21
N ASN A 125 5.84 -6.16 6.44
CA ASN A 125 7.14 -6.82 6.59
C ASN A 125 7.22 -8.03 5.65
N THR A 126 8.36 -8.71 5.67
CA THR A 126 8.60 -9.91 4.84
C THR A 126 7.59 -11.02 5.12
N ASP A 127 7.22 -11.25 6.38
CA ASP A 127 6.27 -12.32 6.74
C ASP A 127 4.88 -12.06 6.17
N LEU A 128 4.38 -10.84 6.29
CA LEU A 128 3.09 -10.44 5.75
C LEU A 128 3.10 -10.45 4.22
N PHE A 129 4.14 -9.88 3.60
CA PHE A 129 4.24 -9.89 2.14
C PHE A 129 4.37 -11.30 1.58
N SER A 130 5.08 -12.20 2.28
CA SER A 130 5.19 -13.61 1.89
C SER A 130 3.83 -14.30 1.86
N LYS A 131 2.91 -13.98 2.79
CA LYS A 131 1.52 -14.48 2.73
C LYS A 131 0.80 -14.03 1.46
N TYR A 132 0.92 -12.75 1.09
CA TYR A 132 0.32 -12.22 -0.14
C TYR A 132 0.91 -12.89 -1.38
N LEU A 133 2.24 -12.97 -1.46
CA LEU A 133 2.93 -13.57 -2.59
C LEU A 133 2.61 -15.06 -2.75
N ASN A 134 2.52 -15.81 -1.64
CA ASN A 134 2.13 -17.21 -1.66
C ASN A 134 0.69 -17.39 -2.16
N TYR A 135 -0.23 -16.54 -1.71
CA TYR A 135 -1.60 -16.56 -2.21
C TYR A 135 -1.64 -16.25 -3.71
N TRP A 136 -0.96 -15.19 -4.17
CA TRP A 136 -0.87 -14.83 -5.58
C TRP A 136 -0.30 -15.94 -6.45
N LYS A 137 0.72 -16.67 -5.97
CA LYS A 137 1.23 -17.87 -6.65
C LYS A 137 0.15 -18.96 -6.74
N SER A 138 -0.57 -19.21 -5.64
CA SER A 138 -1.59 -20.27 -5.56
C SER A 138 -2.77 -20.06 -6.51
N VAL A 139 -3.12 -18.80 -6.81
CA VAL A 139 -4.23 -18.45 -7.72
C VAL A 139 -3.76 -18.13 -9.15
N GLY A 140 -2.46 -18.32 -9.46
CA GLY A 140 -1.90 -18.05 -10.78
C GLY A 140 -1.77 -16.57 -11.13
N PHE A 141 -1.82 -15.66 -10.14
CA PHE A 141 -1.61 -14.23 -10.36
C PHE A 141 -0.13 -13.86 -10.50
N TYR A 142 0.76 -14.57 -9.80
CA TYR A 142 2.21 -14.33 -9.86
C TYR A 142 2.97 -15.59 -10.28
N HIS A 143 3.78 -15.44 -11.33
CA HIS A 143 4.69 -16.46 -11.82
C HIS A 143 6.14 -15.95 -11.73
N PRO A 144 7.04 -16.64 -10.99
CA PRO A 144 8.44 -16.23 -10.87
C PRO A 144 9.22 -16.23 -12.21
N SER A 145 8.67 -16.88 -13.24
CA SER A 145 9.36 -17.26 -14.47
C SER A 145 9.10 -16.34 -15.67
N TYR A 146 8.23 -15.33 -15.52
CA TYR A 146 8.00 -14.29 -16.55
C TYR A 146 8.72 -12.98 -16.19
#